data_AF-A0A374AHQ2-F1
#
_entry.id   AF-A0A374AHQ2-F1
#
_cell.length_a   1.000
_cell.length_b   1.000
_cell.length_c   1.000
_cell.angle_alpha   90.00
_cell.angle_beta   90.00
_cell.angle_gamma   90.00
#
_symmetry.space_group_name_H-M   'P 1'
#
loop_
_entity.id
_entity.type
_entity.pdbx_description
1 polymer ?
#
loop_
_entity_poly.entity_id
_entity_poly.type
_entity_poly.pdbx_seq_one_letter_code
_entity_poly.pdbx_strand_id
1 'polypeptide(L)'
;MRFFEYLKKQEPSKENEEARKRIYKLHQLEGSLTYIERMEQIEEGKGSMEVEFVRGELREGMALCFYDNQGKESGRGEILEIYIGKGEDKGRFSEQGNKGKIVFEYWQPVTERFWNSQYLKELTLGK
;
A
#
# COMPACT_ATOMS: atom_id res chain seq x y z
N MET A 1 9.79 -0.82 -8.79
CA MET A 1 11.09 -0.23 -8.39
C MET A 1 11.00 0.09 -6.91
N ARG A 2 11.88 -0.48 -6.07
CA ARG A 2 11.76 -0.35 -4.60
C ARG A 2 12.07 1.09 -4.17
N PHE A 3 11.38 1.61 -3.15
CA PHE A 3 11.49 2.99 -2.64
C PHE A 3 12.94 3.53 -2.58
N PHE A 4 13.88 2.76 -2.02
CA PHE A 4 15.29 3.17 -1.89
C PHE A 4 16.02 3.31 -3.23
N GLU A 5 15.63 2.56 -4.26
CA GLU A 5 16.22 2.69 -5.61
C GLU A 5 15.69 3.92 -6.34
N TYR A 6 14.40 4.25 -6.15
CA TYR A 6 13.80 5.46 -6.68
C TYR A 6 14.40 6.71 -6.03
N LEU A 7 14.61 6.71 -4.71
CA LEU A 7 15.23 7.85 -4.02
C LEU A 7 16.66 8.12 -4.48
N LYS A 8 17.48 7.08 -4.73
CA LYS A 8 18.87 7.25 -5.18
C LYS A 8 18.99 7.90 -6.56
N LYS A 9 17.96 7.81 -7.39
CA LYS A 9 17.96 8.29 -8.78
C LYS A 9 17.39 9.70 -8.97
N GLN A 10 16.79 10.29 -7.94
CA GLN A 10 16.19 11.62 -8.04
C GLN A 10 17.18 12.73 -7.68
N GLU A 11 17.19 13.78 -8.50
CA GLU A 11 17.91 15.02 -8.19
C GLU A 11 17.39 15.64 -6.89
N PRO A 12 18.26 16.19 -6.04
CA PRO A 12 17.86 16.83 -4.80
C PRO A 12 17.03 18.07 -5.11
N SER A 13 15.76 18.03 -4.71
CA SER A 13 14.83 19.16 -4.74
C SER A 13 14.08 19.24 -3.42
N LYS A 14 13.56 20.42 -3.06
CA LYS A 14 12.79 20.61 -1.83
C LYS A 14 11.58 19.66 -1.77
N GLU A 15 10.88 19.50 -2.88
CA GLU A 15 9.74 18.57 -2.97
C GLU A 15 10.16 17.11 -2.74
N ASN A 16 11.30 16.71 -3.30
CA ASN A 16 11.83 15.35 -3.15
C ASN A 16 12.30 15.07 -1.72
N GLU A 17 12.91 16.04 -1.04
CA GLU A 17 13.27 15.92 0.37
C GLU A 17 12.04 15.80 1.27
N GLU A 18 10.99 16.57 1.00
CA GLU A 18 9.73 16.45 1.74
C GLU A 18 9.04 15.10 1.51
N ALA A 19 9.05 14.60 0.27
CA ALA A 19 8.56 13.26 -0.05
C ALA A 19 9.36 12.18 0.69
N ARG A 20 10.70 12.28 0.71
CA ARG A 20 11.58 11.40 1.49
C ARG A 20 11.21 11.38 2.96
N LYS A 21 11.00 12.56 3.57
CA LYS A 21 10.60 12.68 4.98
C LYS A 21 9.25 12.01 5.25
N ARG A 22 8.25 12.22 4.39
CA ARG A 22 6.94 11.56 4.51
C ARG A 22 7.06 10.05 4.43
N ILE A 23 7.76 9.53 3.44
CA ILE A 23 7.87 8.08 3.26
C ILE A 23 8.73 7.45 4.37
N TYR A 24 9.81 8.10 4.80
CA TYR A 24 10.57 7.66 5.96
C TYR A 24 9.69 7.56 7.22
N LYS A 25 8.82 8.55 7.44
CA LYS A 25 7.83 8.50 8.52
C LYS A 25 6.89 7.30 8.39
N LEU A 26 6.39 6.98 7.18
CA LEU A 26 5.54 5.78 6.97
C LEU A 26 6.23 4.48 7.42
N HIS A 27 7.55 4.38 7.24
CA HIS A 27 8.33 3.24 7.69
C HIS A 27 8.50 3.20 9.22
N GLN A 28 8.47 4.35 9.89
CA GLN A 28 8.60 4.44 11.35
C GLN A 28 7.27 4.27 12.11
N LEU A 29 6.14 4.63 11.50
CA LEU A 29 4.82 4.44 12.12
C LEU A 29 4.62 2.98 12.48
N GLU A 30 3.95 2.68 13.60
CA GLU A 30 3.60 1.32 13.98
C GLU A 30 2.64 0.66 12.97
N GLY A 31 2.37 -0.62 13.19
CA GLY A 31 1.44 -1.38 12.38
C GLY A 31 1.99 -1.84 11.04
N SER A 32 1.07 -2.28 10.18
CA SER A 32 1.43 -2.87 8.89
C SER A 32 2.06 -1.87 7.92
N LEU A 33 2.97 -2.37 7.08
CA LEU A 33 3.52 -1.68 5.92
C LEU A 33 3.61 -2.70 4.79
N THR A 34 3.07 -2.35 3.64
CA THR A 34 3.06 -3.19 2.45
C THR A 34 3.41 -2.31 1.24
N TYR A 35 4.27 -2.81 0.36
CA TYR A 35 4.55 -2.16 -0.92
C TYR A 35 3.61 -2.68 -1.98
N ILE A 36 3.14 -1.77 -2.83
CA ILE A 36 2.28 -2.06 -3.95
C ILE A 36 3.16 -2.14 -5.21
N GLU A 37 3.16 -3.29 -5.88
CA GLU A 37 3.88 -3.47 -7.15
C GLU A 37 3.02 -3.02 -8.33
N ARG A 38 1.72 -3.35 -8.28
CA ARG A 38 0.74 -3.03 -9.32
C ARG A 38 -0.65 -2.94 -8.70
N MET A 39 -1.48 -2.04 -9.21
CA MET A 39 -2.91 -1.99 -8.90
C MET A 39 -3.72 -2.02 -10.18
N GLU A 40 -4.90 -2.63 -10.11
CA GLU A 40 -5.85 -2.70 -11.21
C GLU A 40 -7.27 -2.56 -10.69
N GLN A 41 -8.10 -1.85 -11.45
CA GLN A 41 -9.54 -1.82 -11.19
C GLN A 41 -10.15 -3.12 -11.70
N ILE A 42 -10.96 -3.76 -10.87
CA ILE A 42 -11.76 -4.92 -11.28
C ILE A 42 -13.13 -4.43 -11.77
N GLU A 43 -13.79 -3.61 -10.95
CA GLU A 43 -15.09 -2.99 -11.21
C GLU A 43 -15.19 -1.66 -10.43
N GLU A 44 -16.29 -0.94 -10.58
CA GLU A 44 -16.49 0.30 -9.82
C GLU A 44 -16.55 0.00 -8.31
N GLY A 45 -15.70 0.66 -7.53
CA GLY A 45 -15.59 0.48 -6.07
C GLY A 45 -14.68 -0.68 -5.64
N LYS A 46 -14.14 -1.48 -6.57
CA LYS A 46 -13.31 -2.65 -6.27
C LYS A 46 -12.05 -2.74 -7.12
N GLY A 47 -10.94 -3.09 -6.48
CA GLY A 47 -9.66 -3.27 -7.15
C GLY A 47 -8.92 -4.52 -6.68
N SER A 48 -7.82 -4.80 -7.37
CA SER A 48 -6.80 -5.73 -6.87
C SER A 48 -5.41 -5.14 -6.96
N MET A 49 -4.51 -5.65 -6.14
CA MET A 49 -3.13 -5.24 -6.13
C MET A 49 -2.19 -6.42 -5.90
N GLU A 50 -1.06 -6.39 -6.61
CA GLU A 50 0.11 -7.22 -6.32
C GLU A 50 0.98 -6.48 -5.30
N VAL A 51 1.40 -7.19 -4.26
CA VAL A 51 2.04 -6.56 -3.10
C VAL A 51 3.25 -7.35 -2.60
N GLU A 52 4.15 -6.65 -1.92
CA GLU A 52 5.22 -7.21 -1.08
C GLU A 52 4.94 -6.82 0.37
N PHE A 53 4.71 -7.80 1.24
CA PHE A 53 4.42 -7.56 2.66
C PHE A 53 5.71 -7.23 3.41
N VAL A 54 5.83 -6.01 3.96
CA VAL A 54 7.10 -5.51 4.50
C VAL A 54 7.17 -5.64 6.02
N ARG A 55 6.08 -5.35 6.73
CA ARG A 55 5.99 -5.45 8.19
C ARG A 55 4.54 -5.55 8.62
N GLY A 56 4.32 -6.19 9.76
CA GLY A 56 3.01 -6.32 10.38
C GLY A 56 2.13 -7.30 9.61
N GLU A 57 0.91 -7.46 10.08
CA GLU A 57 -0.03 -8.40 9.51
C GLU A 57 -1.23 -7.65 8.94
N LEU A 58 -1.66 -8.06 7.76
CA LEU A 58 -2.90 -7.67 7.13
C LEU A 58 -3.85 -8.86 7.13
N ARG A 59 -5.15 -8.58 7.30
CA ARG A 59 -6.23 -9.57 7.36
C ARG A 59 -7.43 -9.07 6.56
N GLU A 60 -8.26 -10.01 6.12
CA GLU A 60 -9.58 -9.69 5.57
C GLU A 60 -10.39 -8.84 6.57
N GLY A 61 -11.14 -7.87 6.05
CA GLY A 61 -11.92 -6.89 6.83
C GLY A 61 -11.10 -5.75 7.43
N MET A 62 -9.79 -5.68 7.21
CA MET A 62 -9.00 -4.56 7.70
C MET A 62 -9.16 -3.32 6.82
N ALA A 63 -9.45 -2.20 7.45
CA ALA A 63 -9.41 -0.89 6.81
C ALA A 63 -7.98 -0.50 6.42
N LEU A 64 -7.84 0.16 5.28
CA LEU A 64 -6.58 0.47 4.62
C LEU A 64 -6.45 1.95 4.31
N CYS A 65 -5.21 2.42 4.34
CA CYS A 65 -4.80 3.72 3.83
C CYS A 65 -3.73 3.54 2.74
N PHE A 66 -3.99 4.14 1.57
CA PHE A 66 -3.13 4.08 0.39
C PHE A 66 -2.31 5.36 0.30
N TYR A 67 -1.04 5.24 -0.09
CA TYR A 67 -0.15 6.38 -0.28
C TYR A 67 0.55 6.34 -1.62
N ASP A 68 0.65 7.50 -2.26
CA ASP A 68 1.35 7.68 -3.54
C ASP A 68 2.89 7.61 -3.40
N ASN A 69 3.58 7.74 -4.53
CA ASN A 69 5.04 7.78 -4.60
C ASN A 69 5.69 8.98 -3.90
N GLN A 70 4.91 9.96 -3.42
CA GLN A 70 5.37 11.08 -2.61
C GLN A 70 5.04 10.89 -1.12
N GLY A 71 4.47 9.75 -0.73
CA GLY A 71 4.02 9.47 0.63
C GLY A 71 2.79 10.28 1.06
N LYS A 72 1.99 10.77 0.10
CA LYS A 72 0.72 11.45 0.38
C LYS A 72 -0.42 10.43 0.31
N GLU A 73 -1.40 10.58 1.20
CA GLU A 73 -2.61 9.75 1.17
C GLU A 73 -3.32 9.93 -0.17
N SER A 74 -3.58 8.82 -0.85
CA SER A 74 -4.19 8.77 -2.17
C SER A 74 -5.60 8.18 -2.17
N GLY A 75 -5.96 7.44 -1.12
CA GLY A 75 -7.28 6.86 -0.90
C GLY A 75 -7.35 5.96 0.34
N ARG A 76 -8.54 5.40 0.58
CA ARG A 76 -8.83 4.46 1.67
C ARG A 76 -9.72 3.33 1.17
N GLY A 77 -9.77 2.24 1.92
CA GLY A 77 -10.56 1.08 1.54
C GLY A 77 -10.54 -0.02 2.60
N GLU A 78 -10.97 -1.20 2.21
CA GLU A 78 -10.99 -2.39 3.08
C GLU A 78 -10.48 -3.62 2.31
N ILE A 79 -9.74 -4.49 2.99
CA ILE A 79 -9.32 -5.78 2.44
C ILE A 79 -10.53 -6.71 2.35
N LEU A 80 -10.82 -7.20 1.15
CA LEU A 80 -11.81 -8.24 0.95
C LEU A 80 -11.18 -9.63 0.99
N GLU A 81 -10.02 -9.81 0.32
CA GLU A 81 -9.34 -11.09 0.23
C GLU A 81 -7.82 -10.92 0.18
N ILE A 82 -7.10 -11.89 0.75
CA ILE A 82 -5.64 -11.97 0.69
C ILE A 82 -5.22 -13.31 0.09
N TYR A 83 -4.26 -13.26 -0.84
CA TYR A 83 -3.62 -14.43 -1.42
C TYR A 83 -2.10 -14.31 -1.22
N ILE A 84 -1.46 -15.37 -0.75
CA ILE A 84 -0.01 -15.39 -0.48
C ILE A 84 0.71 -16.15 -1.60
N GLY A 85 1.95 -15.79 -1.87
CA GLY A 85 2.75 -16.40 -2.94
C GLY A 85 2.33 -15.89 -4.32
N LYS A 86 2.26 -16.78 -5.32
CA LYS A 86 1.87 -16.44 -6.71
C LYS A 86 0.36 -16.19 -6.89
N GLY A 87 -0.38 -15.99 -5.80
CA GLY A 87 -1.84 -15.81 -5.83
C GLY A 87 -2.62 -17.13 -5.90
N GLU A 88 -1.97 -18.26 -5.61
CA GLU A 88 -2.58 -19.60 -5.73
C GLU A 88 -3.26 -20.05 -4.43
N ASP A 89 -2.78 -19.59 -3.28
CA ASP A 89 -3.33 -19.94 -1.96
C ASP A 89 -4.02 -18.74 -1.29
N LYS A 90 -5.32 -18.88 -1.02
CA LYS A 90 -6.07 -17.91 -0.22
C LYS A 90 -5.55 -17.93 1.21
N GLY A 91 -4.89 -16.85 1.61
CA GLY A 91 -4.33 -16.66 2.93
C GLY A 91 -5.31 -15.95 3.85
N ARG A 92 -5.40 -16.39 5.11
CA ARG A 92 -6.17 -15.65 6.14
C ARG A 92 -5.42 -14.41 6.67
N PHE A 93 -4.10 -14.39 6.51
CA PHE A 93 -3.22 -13.32 7.00
C PHE A 93 -1.98 -13.19 6.11
N SER A 94 -1.35 -12.02 6.13
CA SER A 94 -0.08 -11.79 5.43
C SER A 94 1.14 -12.21 6.26
N GLU A 95 2.15 -12.77 5.59
CA GLU A 95 3.46 -13.05 6.20
C GLU A 95 4.53 -12.12 5.64
N GLN A 96 5.38 -11.59 6.52
CA GLN A 96 6.45 -10.66 6.15
C GLN A 96 7.44 -11.29 5.15
N GLY A 97 7.84 -10.53 4.13
CA GLY A 97 8.81 -10.95 3.11
C GLY A 97 8.18 -11.70 1.93
N ASN A 98 6.90 -12.10 2.04
CA ASN A 98 6.19 -12.74 0.95
C ASN A 98 5.60 -11.71 0.00
N LYS A 99 5.50 -12.11 -1.27
CA LYS A 99 4.61 -11.46 -2.23
C LYS A 99 3.20 -12.02 -2.11
N GLY A 100 2.23 -11.25 -2.55
CA GLY A 100 0.85 -11.70 -2.58
C GLY A 100 -0.03 -10.84 -3.46
N LYS A 101 -1.32 -11.17 -3.46
CA LYS A 101 -2.37 -10.40 -4.10
C LYS A 101 -3.41 -10.04 -3.06
N ILE A 102 -3.87 -8.79 -3.08
CA ILE A 102 -5.00 -8.33 -2.26
C ILE A 102 -6.13 -7.93 -3.19
N VAL A 103 -7.34 -8.37 -2.87
CA VAL A 103 -8.59 -7.82 -3.42
C VAL A 103 -9.16 -6.88 -2.39
N PHE A 104 -9.56 -5.69 -2.81
CA PHE A 104 -10.01 -4.64 -1.90
C PHE A 104 -11.20 -3.88 -2.48
N GLU A 105 -12.01 -3.31 -1.59
CA GLU A 105 -12.91 -2.21 -1.92
C GLU A 105 -12.25 -0.87 -1.59
N TYR A 106 -12.61 0.19 -2.29
CA TYR A 106 -12.10 1.53 -2.05
C TYR A 106 -13.22 2.54 -1.88
N TRP A 107 -13.00 3.50 -0.98
CA TRP A 107 -13.98 4.51 -0.63
C TRP A 107 -13.71 5.82 -1.39
N GLN A 108 -14.76 6.45 -1.92
CA GLN A 108 -14.64 7.73 -2.61
C GLN A 108 -14.67 8.92 -1.63
N PRO A 109 -14.00 10.05 -1.94
CA PRO A 109 -13.26 10.32 -3.19
C PRO A 109 -11.81 9.78 -3.16
N VAL A 110 -11.39 9.20 -4.29
CA VAL A 110 -9.99 8.82 -4.53
C VAL A 110 -9.27 9.92 -5.32
N THR A 111 -7.97 10.08 -5.11
CA THR A 111 -7.18 11.04 -5.89
C THR A 111 -6.86 10.48 -7.29
N GLU A 112 -6.50 11.34 -8.26
CA GLU A 112 -6.00 10.89 -9.59
C GLU A 112 -4.80 9.93 -9.50
N ARG A 113 -4.09 9.94 -8.37
CA ARG A 113 -2.92 9.10 -8.11
C ARG A 113 -3.23 7.78 -7.44
N PHE A 114 -4.50 7.50 -7.14
CA PHE A 114 -4.91 6.32 -6.39
C PHE A 114 -4.42 5.00 -7.00
N TRP A 115 -4.61 4.81 -8.30
CA TRP A 115 -4.16 3.61 -9.00
C TRP A 115 -2.63 3.52 -9.16
N ASN A 116 -1.91 4.60 -8.83
CA ASN A 116 -0.45 4.68 -8.79
C ASN A 116 0.10 4.69 -7.35
N SER A 117 -0.71 4.23 -6.38
CA SER A 117 -0.26 4.11 -4.99
C SER A 117 0.90 3.12 -4.89
N GLN A 118 1.83 3.40 -3.98
CA GLN A 118 3.02 2.58 -3.77
C GLN A 118 3.10 1.98 -2.38
N TYR A 119 2.39 2.56 -1.40
CA TYR A 119 2.40 2.08 -0.03
C TYR A 119 0.98 1.85 0.46
N LEU A 120 0.86 0.80 1.27
CA LEU A 120 -0.35 0.40 1.94
C LEU A 120 -0.05 0.25 3.43
N LYS A 121 -0.91 0.82 4.27
CA LYS A 121 -0.89 0.59 5.73
C LYS A 121 -2.30 0.29 6.21
N GLU A 122 -2.41 -0.43 7.34
CA GLU A 122 -3.66 -0.49 8.09
C GLU A 122 -4.08 0.91 8.54
N LEU A 123 -5.37 1.19 8.44
CA LEU A 123 -5.95 2.41 8.97
C LEU A 123 -6.26 2.20 10.45
N THR A 124 -5.37 2.67 11.32
CA THR A 124 -5.65 2.74 12.75
C THR A 124 -6.58 3.93 13.00
N LEU A 125 -7.88 3.66 13.10
CA LEU A 125 -8.81 4.62 13.68
C LEU A 125 -8.43 4.74 15.16
N GLY A 126 -7.84 5.88 15.54
CA GLY A 126 -7.45 6.13 16.93
C GLY A 126 -8.60 5.82 17.87
N LYS A 127 -8.29 5.05 18.93
CA LYS A 127 -9.22 4.87 20.06
C LYS A 127 -9.49 6.18 20.76
#